data_AF-A0A350ACH8-F1
#
_entry.id   AF-A0A350ACH8-F1
#
_cell.length_a   1.000
_cell.length_b   1.000
_cell.length_c   1.000
_cell.angle_alpha   90.00
_cell.angle_beta   90.00
_cell.angle_gamma   90.00
#
_symmetry.space_group_name_H-M   'P 1'
#
loop_
_entity.id
_entity.type
_entity.pdbx_description
1 polymer ?
#
loop_
_entity_poly.entity_id
_entity_poly.type
_entity_poly.pdbx_seq_one_letter_code
_entity_poly.pdbx_strand_id
1 'polypeptide(L)'
;DQIIADPKHVRWETVTLSNAPLAALARFAAWHLELGAERIHLYLDAAAPQTADFLSQNPAVSVTTCSEEWWQSIGRARPPAHQNRQSIAASQAYRATSGQWLCHLDT
;
A
#
# COMPACT_ATOMS: atom_id res chain seq x y z
N ASP A 1 24.21 5.71 -19.74
CA ASP A 1 22.88 5.42 -19.16
C ASP A 1 21.91 5.02 -20.26
N GLN A 2 21.20 3.89 -20.09
CA GLN A 2 20.12 3.46 -20.99
C GLN A 2 18.80 3.45 -20.23
N ILE A 3 17.70 3.80 -20.91
CA ILE A 3 16.36 3.68 -20.37
C ILE A 3 16.02 2.19 -20.31
N ILE A 4 15.84 1.64 -19.11
CA ILE A 4 15.38 0.26 -18.92
C ILE A 4 13.85 0.28 -18.99
N ALA A 5 13.30 -0.32 -20.04
CA ALA A 5 11.86 -0.37 -20.28
C ALA A 5 11.22 -1.74 -19.96
N ASP A 6 12.03 -2.77 -19.67
CA ASP A 6 11.50 -4.09 -19.32
C ASP A 6 10.99 -4.08 -17.86
N PRO A 7 9.68 -4.28 -17.62
CA PRO A 7 9.12 -4.29 -16.26
C PRO A 7 9.70 -5.40 -15.38
N LYS A 8 10.28 -6.46 -15.96
CA LYS A 8 10.98 -7.50 -15.18
C LYS A 8 12.30 -7.03 -14.58
N HIS A 9 12.87 -5.96 -15.13
CA HIS A 9 14.12 -5.35 -14.67
C HIS A 9 13.89 -4.05 -13.89
N VAL A 10 12.67 -3.49 -13.96
CA VAL A 10 12.24 -2.32 -13.17
C VAL A 10 11.52 -2.81 -11.91
N ARG A 11 12.19 -2.72 -10.76
CA ARG A 11 11.58 -3.09 -9.47
C ARG A 11 10.80 -1.90 -8.90
N TRP A 12 9.49 -1.88 -9.08
CA TRP A 12 8.61 -0.84 -8.55
C TRP A 12 7.53 -1.42 -7.66
N GLU A 13 7.09 -0.63 -6.69
CA GLU A 13 6.07 -1.00 -5.70
C GLU A 13 5.03 0.11 -5.62
N THR A 14 3.82 -0.20 -5.12
CA THR A 14 2.77 0.81 -4.89
C THR A 14 2.53 1.00 -3.41
N VAL A 15 2.11 2.19 -3.01
CA VAL A 15 1.51 2.45 -1.70
C VAL A 15 0.17 3.15 -1.86
N THR A 16 -0.83 2.68 -1.10
CA THR A 16 -2.14 3.32 -1.01
C THR A 16 -2.68 3.27 0.41
N LEU A 17 -3.36 4.32 0.84
CA LEU A 17 -4.17 4.33 2.05
C LEU A 17 -5.63 4.52 1.66
N SER A 18 -6.49 3.55 2.03
CA SER A 18 -7.84 3.48 1.51
C SER A 18 -8.83 2.85 2.49
N ASN A 19 -10.08 3.28 2.41
CA ASN A 19 -11.24 2.64 3.03
C ASN A 19 -12.23 2.08 1.97
N ALA A 20 -11.76 1.89 0.73
CA ALA A 20 -12.59 1.38 -0.34
C ALA A 20 -13.07 -0.07 -0.07
N PRO A 21 -14.20 -0.49 -0.67
CA PRO A 21 -14.70 -1.85 -0.53
C PRO A 21 -13.69 -2.90 -1.01
N LEU A 22 -13.72 -4.10 -0.42
CA LEU A 22 -12.80 -5.20 -0.73
C LEU A 22 -12.66 -5.46 -2.24
N ALA A 23 -13.76 -5.49 -2.99
CA ALA A 23 -13.73 -5.74 -4.44
C ALA A 23 -12.94 -4.68 -5.22
N ALA A 24 -12.96 -3.42 -4.78
CA ALA A 24 -12.19 -2.34 -5.39
C ALA A 24 -10.69 -2.49 -5.07
N LEU A 25 -10.36 -2.78 -3.81
CA LEU A 25 -8.98 -3.01 -3.37
C LEU A 25 -8.35 -4.24 -4.04
N ALA A 26 -9.11 -5.33 -4.18
CA ALA A 26 -8.68 -6.54 -4.89
C ALA A 26 -8.40 -6.25 -6.37
N ARG A 27 -9.26 -5.45 -7.03
CA ARG A 27 -9.05 -5.03 -8.42
C ARG A 27 -7.83 -4.12 -8.56
N PHE A 28 -7.66 -3.16 -7.64
CA PHE A 28 -6.48 -2.29 -7.59
C PHE A 28 -5.20 -3.12 -7.48
N ALA A 29 -5.14 -4.08 -6.55
CA ALA A 29 -3.98 -4.94 -6.39
C ALA A 29 -3.72 -5.78 -7.66
N ALA A 30 -4.76 -6.44 -8.19
CA ALA A 30 -4.62 -7.28 -9.38
C ALA A 30 -4.08 -6.49 -10.59
N TRP A 31 -4.63 -5.30 -10.85
CA TRP A 31 -4.21 -4.45 -11.97
C TRP A 31 -2.74 -4.05 -11.87
N HIS A 32 -2.28 -3.57 -10.72
CA HIS A 32 -0.89 -3.11 -10.60
C HIS A 32 0.10 -4.27 -10.59
N LEU A 33 -0.26 -5.42 -10.03
CA LEU A 33 0.53 -6.64 -10.14
C LEU A 33 0.64 -7.11 -11.59
N GLU A 34 -0.45 -7.04 -12.38
CA GLU A 34 -0.44 -7.36 -13.81
C GLU A 34 0.48 -6.42 -14.61
N LEU A 35 0.54 -5.14 -14.23
CA LEU A 35 1.50 -4.17 -14.80
C LEU A 35 2.96 -4.40 -14.37
N GLY A 36 3.21 -5.34 -13.46
CA GLY A 36 4.55 -5.72 -13.02
C GLY A 36 5.01 -5.07 -11.72
N ALA A 37 4.10 -4.52 -10.89
CA ALA A 37 4.46 -4.11 -9.54
C ALA A 37 4.96 -5.33 -8.76
N GLU A 38 6.11 -5.19 -8.10
CA GLU A 38 6.67 -6.26 -7.28
C GLU A 38 5.90 -6.42 -5.96
N ARG A 39 5.39 -5.30 -5.42
CA ARG A 39 4.64 -5.28 -4.16
C ARG A 39 3.60 -4.19 -4.11
N ILE A 40 2.48 -4.50 -3.47
CA ILE A 40 1.41 -3.57 -3.13
C ILE A 40 1.43 -3.35 -1.61
N HIS A 41 1.77 -2.16 -1.15
CA HIS A 41 1.61 -1.74 0.25
C HIS A 41 0.24 -1.11 0.44
N LEU A 42 -0.64 -1.81 1.13
CA LEU A 42 -2.04 -1.42 1.28
C LEU A 42 -2.34 -1.10 2.74
N TYR A 43 -2.61 0.17 3.01
CA TYR A 43 -2.96 0.68 4.33
C TYR A 43 -4.49 0.83 4.42
N LEU A 44 -5.13 -0.02 5.22
CA LEU A 44 -6.57 0.06 5.45
C LEU A 44 -6.84 1.18 6.46
N ASP A 45 -7.54 2.24 6.04
CA ASP A 45 -7.80 3.45 6.82
C ASP A 45 -8.84 3.25 7.94
N ALA A 46 -9.03 2.02 8.41
CA ALA A 46 -9.79 1.60 9.59
C ALA A 46 -9.58 0.09 9.81
N ALA A 47 -10.04 -0.42 10.94
CA ALA A 47 -10.12 -1.86 11.16
C ALA A 47 -11.06 -2.52 10.13
N ALA A 48 -10.53 -3.45 9.35
CA ALA A 48 -11.27 -4.20 8.34
C ALA A 48 -10.74 -5.65 8.24
N PRO A 49 -10.95 -6.49 9.27
CA PRO A 49 -10.30 -7.79 9.40
C PRO A 49 -10.57 -8.72 8.21
N GLN A 50 -11.81 -8.80 7.73
CA GLN A 50 -12.14 -9.63 6.55
C GLN A 50 -11.41 -9.17 5.28
N THR A 51 -11.28 -7.86 5.08
CA THR A 51 -10.52 -7.28 3.95
C THR A 51 -9.04 -7.59 4.10
N ALA A 52 -8.49 -7.41 5.31
CA ALA A 52 -7.09 -7.70 5.59
C ALA A 52 -6.77 -9.18 5.38
N ASP A 53 -7.60 -10.08 5.90
CA ASP A 53 -7.45 -11.52 5.78
C ASP A 53 -7.47 -11.95 4.32
N PHE A 54 -8.43 -11.46 3.52
CA PHE A 54 -8.52 -11.79 2.10
C PHE A 54 -7.30 -11.30 1.32
N LEU A 55 -6.93 -10.02 1.47
CA LEU A 55 -5.84 -9.42 0.68
C LEU A 55 -4.48 -10.01 1.06
N SER A 56 -4.28 -10.37 2.33
CA SER A 56 -3.02 -10.95 2.83
C SER A 56 -2.77 -12.38 2.33
N GLN A 57 -3.74 -13.03 1.67
CA GLN A 57 -3.54 -14.33 1.03
C GLN A 57 -2.55 -14.25 -0.14
N ASN A 58 -2.35 -13.07 -0.74
CA ASN A 58 -1.36 -12.86 -1.78
C ASN A 58 -0.06 -12.29 -1.17
N PRO A 59 1.09 -12.99 -1.23
CA PRO A 59 2.34 -12.55 -0.62
C PRO A 59 2.93 -11.27 -1.25
N ALA A 60 2.48 -10.87 -2.43
CA ALA A 60 2.84 -9.60 -3.06
C ALA A 60 2.02 -8.42 -2.51
N VAL A 61 1.02 -8.65 -1.67
CA VAL A 61 0.20 -7.61 -1.04
C VAL A 61 0.51 -7.54 0.46
N SER A 62 1.19 -6.48 0.87
CA SER A 62 1.46 -6.19 2.27
C SER A 62 0.33 -5.34 2.84
N VAL A 63 -0.47 -5.89 3.75
CA VAL A 63 -1.59 -5.17 4.36
C VAL A 63 -1.21 -4.62 5.73
N THR A 64 -1.46 -3.34 5.95
CA THR A 64 -1.39 -2.70 7.27
C THR A 64 -2.76 -2.18 7.65
N THR A 65 -3.27 -2.60 8.80
CA THR A 65 -4.53 -2.04 9.33
C THR A 65 -4.22 -0.81 10.17
N CYS A 66 -4.63 0.38 9.72
CA CYS A 66 -4.40 1.65 10.42
C CYS A 66 -5.45 1.87 11.52
N SER A 67 -5.55 0.91 12.44
CA SER A 67 -6.35 1.03 13.65
C SER A 67 -5.75 2.07 14.60
N GLU A 68 -6.47 2.37 15.68
CA GLU A 68 -5.95 3.27 16.72
C GLU A 68 -4.63 2.73 17.31
N GLU A 69 -4.55 1.42 17.52
CA GLU A 69 -3.33 0.75 18.03
C GLU A 69 -2.15 0.92 17.07
N TRP A 70 -2.40 0.87 15.76
CA TRP A 70 -1.35 1.11 14.77
C TRP A 70 -0.83 2.54 14.83
N TRP A 71 -1.72 3.54 14.88
CA TRP A 71 -1.32 4.94 15.01
C TRP A 71 -0.47 5.16 16.27
N GLN A 72 -0.90 4.60 17.40
CA GLN A 72 -0.14 4.64 18.65
C GLN A 72 1.21 3.94 18.53
N SER A 73 1.29 2.78 17.86
CA SER A 73 2.53 2.01 17.67
C SER A 73 3.59 2.79 16.89
N ILE A 74 3.18 3.71 16.00
CA ILE A 74 4.08 4.59 15.25
C ILE A 74 4.28 5.95 15.93
N GLY A 75 3.84 6.09 17.18
CA GLY A 75 4.01 7.29 18.00
C GLY A 75 3.20 8.50 17.51
N ARG A 76 2.05 8.27 16.86
CA ARG A 76 1.22 9.35 16.31
C ARG A 76 -0.24 9.20 16.72
N ALA A 77 -0.92 10.33 16.94
CA ALA A 77 -2.38 10.34 16.89
C ALA A 77 -2.84 10.27 15.43
N ARG A 78 -3.99 9.63 15.18
CA ARG A 78 -4.61 9.60 13.85
C ARG A 78 -4.95 11.03 13.38
N PRO A 79 -4.33 11.53 12.29
CA PRO A 79 -4.68 12.86 11.78
C PRO A 79 -6.13 12.92 11.28
N PRO A 80 -6.85 14.05 11.48
CA PRO A 80 -8.20 14.21 10.95
C PRO A 80 -8.20 14.27 9.41
N ALA A 81 -7.24 14.99 8.84
CA ALA A 81 -7.11 15.21 7.41
C ALA A 81 -6.61 13.93 6.71
N HIS A 82 -7.31 13.49 5.66
CA HIS A 82 -7.01 12.25 4.95
C HIS A 82 -5.66 12.30 4.21
N GLN A 83 -5.33 13.43 3.58
CA GLN A 83 -4.05 13.66 2.91
C GLN A 83 -2.83 13.53 3.86
N ASN A 84 -2.99 13.89 5.14
CA ASN A 84 -1.94 13.72 6.14
C ASN A 84 -1.77 12.24 6.50
N ARG A 85 -2.88 11.48 6.55
CA ARG A 85 -2.85 10.03 6.76
C ARG A 85 -2.15 9.34 5.60
N GLN A 86 -2.49 9.67 4.36
CA GLN A 86 -1.82 9.19 3.15
C GLN A 86 -0.32 9.47 3.17
N SER A 87 0.08 10.71 3.49
CA SER A 87 1.50 11.09 3.59
C SER A 87 2.27 10.26 4.63
N ILE A 88 1.64 9.94 5.77
CA ILE A 88 2.26 9.10 6.81
C ILE A 88 2.36 7.65 6.34
N ALA A 89 1.32 7.09 5.74
CA ALA A 89 1.33 5.74 5.19
C ALA A 89 2.41 5.59 4.09
N ALA A 90 2.49 6.56 3.17
CA ALA A 90 3.55 6.62 2.16
C ALA A 90 4.95 6.65 2.78
N SER A 91 5.13 7.45 3.85
CA SER A 91 6.40 7.51 4.58
C SER A 91 6.75 6.19 5.28
N GLN A 92 5.75 5.44 5.78
CA GLN A 92 5.97 4.12 6.37
C GLN A 92 6.36 3.10 5.29
N ALA A 93 5.64 3.06 4.16
CA ALA A 93 5.98 2.20 3.04
C ALA A 93 7.36 2.51 2.46
N TYR A 94 7.72 3.78 2.35
CA TYR A 94 9.05 4.21 1.87
C TYR A 94 10.19 3.72 2.75
N ARG A 95 9.97 3.52 4.05
CA ARG A 95 10.97 2.91 4.94
C ARG A 95 11.03 1.38 4.85
N ALA A 96 9.96 0.75 4.39
CA ALA A 96 9.83 -0.71 4.30
C ALA A 96 10.14 -1.27 2.90
N THR A 97 10.07 -0.44 1.86
CA THR A 97 10.26 -0.85 0.48
C THR A 97 11.71 -1.29 0.21
N SER A 98 11.85 -2.27 -0.67
CA SER A 98 13.15 -2.66 -1.26
C SER A 98 13.20 -2.39 -2.77
N GLY A 99 12.12 -1.81 -3.32
CA GLY A 99 11.99 -1.44 -4.71
C GLY A 99 12.85 -0.22 -5.05
N GLN A 100 13.12 -0.05 -6.34
CA GLN A 100 13.79 1.13 -6.87
C GLN A 100 12.84 2.34 -6.93
N TRP A 101 11.54 2.07 -7.08
CA TRP A 101 10.49 3.09 -7.17
C TRP A 101 9.33 2.72 -6.25
N LEU A 102 8.77 3.73 -5.59
CA LEU A 102 7.53 3.61 -4.82
C LEU A 102 6.52 4.62 -5.35
N CYS A 103 5.40 4.13 -5.88
CA CYS A 103 4.33 4.96 -6.43
C CYS A 103 3.19 5.10 -5.42
N HIS A 104 2.88 6.33 -4.99
CA HIS A 104 1.66 6.60 -4.24
C HIS A 104 0.48 6.70 -5.20
N LEU A 105 -0.51 5.83 -5.03
CA LEU A 105 -1.67 5.75 -5.92
C LEU A 105 -2.95 5.73 -5.09
N ASP A 106 -3.95 6.49 -5.52
CA ASP A 106 -5.28 6.48 -4.91
C ASP A 106 -6.16 5.38 -5.53
N THR A 107 -7.16 4.95 -4.77
CA THR A 107 -8.17 3.95 -5.15
C THR A 107 -9.54 4.57 -5.30
#